data_AF-A0A2E4CSH3-F1
#
_entry.id   AF-A0A2E4CSH3-F1
#
_cell.length_a   1.000
_cell.length_b   1.000
_cell.length_c   1.000
_cell.angle_alpha   90.00
_cell.angle_beta   90.00
_cell.angle_gamma   90.00
#
_symmetry.space_group_name_H-M   'P 1'
#
loop_
_entity.id
_entity.type
_entity.pdbx_description
1 polymer ?
#
loop_
_entity_poly.entity_id
_entity_poly.type
_entity_poly.pdbx_seq_one_letter_code
_entity_poly.pdbx_strand_id
1 'polypeptide(L)'
;MLSSRILTALVVPVLLVACSGADEATETARADQEASDPPGVAQALSLAGRIDEDGDSSDYDRAIGCAAALRITATALAPLTSGTDSREVRMINAAADEFARRARSADGREGRTVSADIERRMAENAEDSGGQAQRAIACANTLE
;
A
#
# COMPACT_ATOMS: atom_id res chain seq x y z
N MET A 1 -2.81 0.96 59.63
CA MET A 1 -3.67 0.43 58.55
C MET A 1 -3.05 0.82 57.22
N LEU A 2 -2.80 -0.17 56.37
CA LEU A 2 -2.21 -0.03 55.04
C LEU A 2 -3.18 0.62 54.05
N SER A 3 -2.60 1.15 52.97
CA SER A 3 -3.18 1.35 51.64
C SER A 3 -4.10 2.56 51.44
N SER A 4 -3.65 3.52 50.62
CA SER A 4 -4.09 3.54 49.22
C SER A 4 -3.17 4.41 48.34
N ARG A 5 -2.92 3.89 47.14
CA ARG A 5 -2.17 4.48 46.03
C ARG A 5 -3.08 5.40 45.19
N ILE A 6 -2.44 6.16 44.29
CA ILE A 6 -2.86 6.64 42.93
C ILE A 6 -2.35 8.09 42.82
N LEU A 7 -1.14 8.35 42.31
CA LEU A 7 -0.70 8.37 40.90
C LEU A 7 -1.51 9.33 39.99
N THR A 8 -0.79 10.30 39.45
CA THR A 8 -0.95 10.95 38.13
C THR A 8 -2.08 11.98 37.93
N ALA A 9 -1.71 13.25 38.03
CA ALA A 9 -2.31 14.32 37.24
C ALA A 9 -1.19 15.02 36.46
N LEU A 10 -0.75 14.42 35.36
CA LEU A 10 0.18 15.05 34.43
C LEU A 10 -0.66 15.78 33.38
N VAL A 11 -0.81 17.08 33.62
CA VAL A 11 -1.49 18.03 32.74
C VAL A 11 -0.61 18.22 31.51
N VAL A 12 -1.08 17.78 30.34
CA VAL A 12 -0.47 18.08 29.03
C VAL A 12 -1.09 19.39 28.53
N PRO A 13 -0.36 20.51 28.44
CA PRO A 13 -0.85 21.67 27.73
C PRO A 13 -0.73 21.44 26.22
N VAL A 14 -1.89 21.42 25.59
CA VAL A 14 -2.11 21.62 24.16
C VAL A 14 -1.48 22.95 23.75
N LEU A 15 -0.50 22.94 22.86
CA LEU A 15 -0.09 24.13 22.10
C LEU A 15 -0.39 23.88 20.62
N LEU A 16 -1.51 24.48 20.24
CA LEU A 16 -1.99 24.70 18.89
C LEU A 16 -1.27 25.90 18.27
N VAL A 17 -0.95 25.76 16.98
CA VAL A 17 -0.92 26.81 15.94
C VAL A 17 0.28 27.77 15.90
N ALA A 18 1.05 27.65 14.82
CA ALA A 18 1.23 28.76 13.88
C ALA A 18 1.62 28.22 12.48
N CYS A 19 0.64 28.25 11.56
CA CYS A 19 0.91 28.46 10.15
C CYS A 19 1.50 29.86 9.99
N SER A 20 2.70 29.97 9.43
CA SER A 20 3.12 31.18 8.71
C SER A 20 3.78 30.73 7.41
N GLY A 21 3.09 30.98 6.30
CA GLY A 21 3.70 30.89 4.98
C GLY A 21 4.72 32.01 4.81
N ALA A 22 5.84 31.66 4.18
CA ALA A 22 6.63 32.57 3.37
C ALA A 22 7.36 31.72 2.33
N ASP A 23 6.95 31.90 1.07
CA ASP A 23 7.67 31.53 -0.13
C ASP A 23 9.14 31.97 -0.05
N GLU A 24 10.07 31.02 -0.18
CA GLU A 24 11.34 31.26 -0.89
C GLU A 24 11.67 29.99 -1.69
N ALA A 25 11.46 30.09 -3.01
CA ALA A 25 11.96 29.14 -3.98
C ALA A 25 13.49 29.03 -3.83
N THR A 26 13.96 27.89 -3.34
CA THR A 26 15.37 27.52 -3.45
C THR A 26 15.49 26.13 -4.03
N GLU A 27 15.92 26.15 -5.29
CA GLU A 27 16.60 25.14 -6.08
C GLU A 27 17.30 24.03 -5.26
N THR A 28 17.02 22.78 -5.65
CA THR A 28 17.84 21.57 -5.47
C THR A 28 18.32 21.21 -4.05
N ALA A 29 17.64 20.24 -3.43
CA ALA A 29 18.28 19.26 -2.54
C ALA A 29 17.48 17.94 -2.57
N ARG A 30 17.68 17.15 -3.63
CA ARG A 30 17.60 15.68 -3.54
C ARG A 30 18.86 15.22 -2.83
N ALA A 31 18.88 15.32 -1.51
CA ALA A 31 19.85 14.70 -0.61
C ALA A 31 19.26 14.83 0.80
N ASP A 32 19.47 13.83 1.65
CA ASP A 32 19.10 13.80 3.08
C ASP A 32 17.77 13.12 3.48
N GLN A 33 17.32 12.14 2.69
CA GLN A 33 16.66 10.94 3.25
C GLN A 33 17.31 9.66 2.68
N GLU A 34 18.64 9.61 2.73
CA GLU A 34 19.42 8.40 2.42
C GLU A 34 20.02 7.80 3.70
N ALA A 35 19.37 8.06 4.84
CA ALA A 35 19.75 7.51 6.13
C ALA A 35 18.92 6.26 6.42
N SER A 36 19.54 5.11 6.10
CA SER A 36 19.23 3.76 6.63
C SER A 36 18.40 2.81 5.76
N ASP A 37 18.38 2.97 4.45
CA ASP A 37 18.01 1.82 3.59
C ASP A 37 19.24 0.93 3.38
N PRO A 38 19.14 -0.40 3.63
CA PRO A 38 20.24 -1.31 3.33
C PRO A 38 20.67 -1.17 1.87
N PRO A 39 21.98 -1.25 1.57
CA PRO A 39 22.46 -1.21 0.19
C PRO A 39 21.76 -2.30 -0.62
N GLY A 40 21.10 -1.91 -1.72
CA GLY A 40 20.31 -2.81 -2.59
C GLY A 40 18.80 -2.64 -2.52
N VAL A 41 18.24 -2.00 -1.47
CA VAL A 41 16.77 -1.87 -1.31
C VAL A 41 16.20 -0.80 -2.25
N ALA A 42 16.85 0.36 -2.35
CA ALA A 42 16.43 1.43 -3.26
C ALA A 42 16.45 1.00 -4.74
N GLN A 43 17.40 0.15 -5.14
CA GLN A 43 17.50 -0.36 -6.51
C GLN A 43 16.41 -1.39 -6.81
N ALA A 44 16.04 -2.25 -5.84
CA ALA A 44 14.92 -3.17 -5.99
C ALA A 44 13.58 -2.42 -6.13
N LEU A 45 13.38 -1.35 -5.37
CA LEU A 45 12.20 -0.49 -5.47
C LEU A 45 12.17 0.30 -6.79
N SER A 46 13.32 0.77 -7.28
CA SER A 46 13.42 1.45 -8.58
C SER A 46 13.13 0.51 -9.77
N LEU A 47 13.37 -0.79 -9.63
CA LEU A 47 13.03 -1.79 -10.65
C LEU A 47 11.54 -2.19 -10.59
N ALA A 48 10.94 -2.18 -9.40
CA ALA A 48 9.51 -2.44 -9.21
C ALA A 48 8.61 -1.41 -9.93
N GLY A 49 9.11 -0.20 -10.22
CA GLY A 49 8.37 0.81 -11.00
C GLY A 49 8.25 0.53 -12.50
N ARG A 50 8.95 -0.49 -13.02
CA ARG A 50 8.89 -0.90 -14.43
C ARG A 50 8.31 -2.30 -14.54
N ILE A 51 7.04 -2.44 -14.18
CA ILE A 51 6.29 -3.61 -14.63
C ILE A 51 5.89 -3.30 -16.05
N ASP A 52 6.56 -3.94 -16.99
CA ASP A 52 6.11 -4.07 -18.37
C ASP A 52 4.77 -4.83 -18.30
N GLU A 53 3.69 -4.13 -17.95
CA GLU A 53 2.34 -4.62 -18.18
C GLU A 53 2.17 -4.66 -19.68
N ASP A 54 2.01 -5.88 -20.22
CA ASP A 54 1.74 -6.14 -21.62
C ASP A 54 0.85 -5.04 -22.20
N GLY A 55 1.35 -4.33 -23.22
CA GLY A 55 0.74 -3.12 -23.77
C GLY A 55 -0.68 -3.29 -24.30
N ASP A 56 -1.19 -4.53 -24.31
CA ASP A 56 -2.53 -4.92 -24.74
C ASP A 56 -3.49 -5.19 -23.56
N SER A 57 -3.09 -5.01 -22.30
CA SER A 57 -3.98 -5.24 -21.15
C SER A 57 -5.02 -4.14 -20.98
N SER A 58 -6.29 -4.54 -20.89
CA SER A 58 -7.41 -3.61 -20.65
C SER A 58 -7.32 -2.97 -19.25
N ASP A 59 -7.91 -1.79 -19.07
CA ASP A 59 -7.97 -1.13 -17.76
C ASP A 59 -8.64 -2.01 -16.69
N TYR A 60 -9.61 -2.83 -17.09
CA TYR A 60 -10.21 -3.85 -16.24
C TYR A 60 -9.19 -4.88 -15.78
N ASP A 61 -8.47 -5.51 -16.71
CA ASP A 61 -7.51 -6.58 -16.40
C ASP A 61 -6.34 -6.08 -15.55
N ARG A 62 -5.91 -4.83 -15.81
CA ARG A 62 -4.92 -4.11 -15.02
C ARG A 62 -5.39 -3.94 -13.58
N ALA A 63 -6.60 -3.43 -13.40
CA ALA A 63 -7.19 -3.21 -12.08
C ALA A 63 -7.41 -4.53 -11.31
N ILE A 64 -7.90 -5.58 -11.97
CA ILE A 64 -8.03 -6.93 -11.37
C ILE A 64 -6.65 -7.45 -10.92
N GLY A 65 -5.64 -7.33 -11.78
CA GLY A 65 -4.29 -7.77 -11.49
C GLY A 65 -3.67 -7.04 -10.30
N CYS A 66 -3.85 -5.72 -10.21
CA CYS A 66 -3.41 -4.93 -9.06
C CYS A 66 -4.11 -5.34 -7.77
N ALA A 67 -5.44 -5.51 -7.79
CA ALA A 67 -6.20 -5.94 -6.62
C ALA A 67 -5.76 -7.32 -6.12
N ALA A 68 -5.51 -8.27 -7.04
CA ALA A 68 -5.02 -9.61 -6.70
C ALA A 68 -3.60 -9.57 -6.11
N ALA A 69 -2.66 -8.84 -6.75
CA ALA A 69 -1.29 -8.71 -6.26
C ALA A 69 -1.23 -8.13 -4.84
N LEU A 70 -2.03 -7.09 -4.56
CA LEU A 70 -2.15 -6.49 -3.23
C LEU A 70 -2.70 -7.49 -2.20
N ARG A 71 -3.74 -8.26 -2.54
CA ARG A 71 -4.32 -9.27 -1.61
C ARG A 71 -3.40 -10.46 -1.35
N ILE A 72 -2.67 -10.92 -2.36
CA ILE A 72 -1.62 -11.95 -2.19
C ILE A 72 -0.54 -11.40 -1.25
N THR A 73 -0.08 -10.17 -1.49
CA THR A 73 0.92 -9.50 -0.64
C THR A 73 0.42 -9.35 0.80
N ALA A 74 -0.83 -8.93 1.01
CA ALA A 74 -1.45 -8.83 2.33
C ALA A 74 -1.49 -10.19 3.05
N THR A 75 -1.83 -11.26 2.32
CA THR A 75 -1.87 -12.63 2.84
C THR A 75 -0.48 -13.11 3.26
N ALA A 76 0.54 -12.84 2.44
CA ALA A 76 1.93 -13.17 2.74
C ALA A 76 2.52 -12.34 3.90
N LEU A 77 2.05 -11.10 4.07
CA LEU A 77 2.52 -10.19 5.11
C LEU A 77 1.86 -10.46 6.48
N ALA A 78 0.64 -10.98 6.51
CA ALA A 78 -0.10 -11.19 7.77
C ALA A 78 0.68 -12.03 8.81
N PRO A 79 1.37 -13.14 8.47
CA PRO A 79 2.19 -13.90 9.42
C PRO A 79 3.45 -13.17 9.90
N LEU A 80 3.92 -12.16 9.16
CA LEU A 80 5.11 -11.38 9.48
C LEU A 80 4.80 -10.12 10.30
N THR A 81 3.52 -9.82 10.50
CA THR A 81 3.03 -8.66 11.25
C THR A 81 2.19 -9.13 12.44
N SER A 82 1.43 -8.23 13.08
CA SER A 82 0.49 -8.59 14.16
C SER A 82 -0.76 -9.34 13.67
N GLY A 83 -0.69 -10.05 12.54
CA GLY A 83 -1.80 -10.77 11.92
C GLY A 83 -2.57 -9.97 10.87
N THR A 84 -3.74 -10.49 10.47
CA THR A 84 -4.61 -9.91 9.43
C THR A 84 -5.14 -8.52 9.78
N ASP A 85 -5.19 -8.20 11.07
CA ASP A 85 -5.61 -6.90 11.60
C ASP A 85 -4.44 -5.95 11.89
N SER A 86 -3.25 -6.22 11.35
CA SER A 86 -2.17 -5.23 11.40
C SER A 86 -2.53 -3.98 10.58
N ARG A 87 -1.93 -2.84 10.94
CA ARG A 87 -2.18 -1.58 10.23
C ARG A 87 -1.75 -1.70 8.77
N GLU A 88 -0.62 -2.34 8.55
CA GLU A 88 0.02 -2.59 7.26
C GLU A 88 -0.89 -3.42 6.35
N VAL A 89 -1.38 -4.57 6.86
CA VAL A 89 -2.29 -5.44 6.10
C VAL A 89 -3.60 -4.71 5.77
N ARG A 90 -4.16 -3.93 6.70
CA ARG A 90 -5.35 -3.11 6.42
C ARG A 90 -5.13 -2.08 5.32
N MET A 91 -3.98 -1.39 5.32
CA MET A 91 -3.67 -0.40 4.28
C MET A 91 -3.55 -1.05 2.90
N ILE A 92 -2.88 -2.20 2.82
CA ILE A 92 -2.74 -2.96 1.56
C ILE A 92 -4.11 -3.44 1.06
N ASN A 93 -4.96 -3.94 1.96
CA ASN A 93 -6.33 -4.35 1.59
C ASN A 93 -7.19 -3.15 1.14
N ALA A 94 -7.06 -1.99 1.76
CA ALA A 94 -7.76 -0.78 1.33
C ALA A 94 -7.33 -0.33 -0.08
N ALA A 95 -6.04 -0.43 -0.40
CA ALA A 95 -5.52 -0.20 -1.75
C ALA A 95 -6.08 -1.24 -2.74
N ALA A 96 -6.15 -2.52 -2.37
CA ALA A 96 -6.74 -3.56 -3.20
C ALA A 96 -8.22 -3.27 -3.51
N ASP A 97 -8.97 -2.75 -2.53
CA ASP A 97 -10.37 -2.40 -2.70
C ASP A 97 -10.57 -1.17 -3.61
N GLU A 98 -9.60 -0.25 -3.67
CA GLU A 98 -9.60 0.84 -4.65
C GLU A 98 -9.46 0.30 -6.08
N PHE A 99 -8.54 -0.62 -6.32
CA PHE A 99 -8.43 -1.27 -7.62
C PHE A 99 -9.66 -2.11 -7.97
N ALA A 100 -10.27 -2.79 -6.99
CA ALA A 100 -11.55 -3.46 -7.21
C ALA A 100 -12.68 -2.47 -7.60
N ARG A 101 -12.68 -1.24 -7.08
CA ARG A 101 -13.60 -0.18 -7.52
C ARG A 101 -13.30 0.29 -8.94
N ARG A 102 -12.01 0.47 -9.29
CA ARG A 102 -11.57 0.83 -10.65
C ARG A 102 -11.98 -0.24 -11.66
N ALA A 103 -11.78 -1.52 -11.35
CA ALA A 103 -12.22 -2.64 -12.18
C ALA A 103 -13.73 -2.61 -12.42
N ARG A 104 -14.55 -2.42 -11.38
CA ARG A 104 -16.01 -2.29 -11.54
C ARG A 104 -16.43 -1.12 -12.42
N SER A 105 -15.67 -0.03 -12.39
CA SER A 105 -15.95 1.17 -13.19
C SER A 105 -15.53 0.99 -14.65
N ALA A 106 -14.49 0.20 -14.90
CA ALA A 106 -14.01 -0.15 -16.23
C ALA A 106 -14.87 -1.25 -16.89
N ASP A 107 -15.51 -2.13 -16.10
CA ASP A 107 -16.44 -3.15 -16.58
C ASP A 107 -17.78 -2.54 -16.97
N GLY A 108 -17.80 -1.79 -18.08
CA GLY A 108 -18.98 -1.07 -18.56
C GLY A 108 -20.11 -1.97 -19.06
N ARG A 109 -19.95 -3.30 -19.05
CA ARG A 109 -20.91 -4.26 -19.62
C ARG A 109 -20.84 -5.63 -18.91
N GLU A 110 -21.93 -5.99 -18.23
CA GLU A 110 -22.31 -7.38 -17.94
C GLU A 110 -21.44 -8.17 -16.93
N GLY A 111 -21.78 -8.04 -15.65
CA GLY A 111 -22.09 -9.20 -14.80
C GLY A 111 -20.95 -10.14 -14.37
N ARG A 112 -19.69 -9.89 -14.72
CA ARG A 112 -18.58 -10.60 -14.08
C ARG A 112 -18.42 -10.09 -12.66
N THR A 113 -18.50 -10.99 -11.69
CA THR A 113 -18.26 -10.62 -10.29
C THR A 113 -16.77 -10.33 -10.15
N VAL A 114 -16.39 -9.04 -10.12
CA VAL A 114 -15.03 -8.55 -9.89
C VAL A 114 -14.32 -9.33 -8.77
N SER A 115 -15.05 -9.67 -7.70
CA SER A 115 -14.52 -10.50 -6.61
C SER A 115 -14.04 -11.88 -7.08
N ALA A 116 -14.80 -12.59 -7.91
CA ALA A 116 -14.41 -13.90 -8.42
C ALA A 116 -13.22 -13.81 -9.40
N ASP A 117 -13.13 -12.74 -10.19
CA ASP A 117 -11.97 -12.53 -11.06
C ASP A 117 -10.71 -12.23 -10.25
N ILE A 118 -10.82 -11.44 -9.18
CA ILE A 118 -9.72 -11.23 -8.25
C ILE A 118 -9.32 -12.55 -7.58
N GLU A 119 -10.28 -13.33 -7.07
CA GLU A 119 -10.00 -14.63 -6.43
C GLU A 119 -9.35 -15.62 -7.39
N ARG A 120 -9.86 -15.71 -8.62
CA ARG A 120 -9.24 -16.53 -9.68
C ARG A 120 -7.81 -16.07 -9.93
N ARG A 121 -7.57 -14.76 -10.07
CA ARG A 121 -6.23 -14.20 -10.28
C ARG A 121 -5.31 -14.44 -9.09
N MET A 122 -5.84 -14.41 -7.87
CA MET A 122 -5.10 -14.79 -6.66
C MET A 122 -4.67 -16.25 -6.69
N ALA A 123 -5.56 -17.16 -7.09
CA ALA A 123 -5.24 -18.57 -7.21
C ALA A 123 -4.20 -18.86 -8.31
N GLU A 124 -4.33 -18.19 -9.47
CA GLU A 124 -3.39 -18.31 -10.59
C GLU A 124 -1.96 -17.87 -10.23
N ASN A 125 -1.82 -16.93 -9.30
CA ASN A 125 -0.54 -16.30 -8.96
C ASN A 125 -0.06 -16.58 -7.53
N ALA A 126 -0.69 -17.52 -6.82
CA ALA A 126 -0.42 -17.76 -5.40
C ALA A 126 1.04 -18.18 -5.11
N GLU A 127 1.68 -18.86 -6.07
CA GLU A 127 3.06 -19.35 -5.93
C GLU A 127 4.11 -18.27 -6.21
N ASP A 128 3.76 -17.19 -6.90
CA ASP A 128 4.69 -16.11 -7.30
C ASP A 128 4.72 -14.96 -6.27
N SER A 129 5.02 -15.25 -5.01
CA SER A 129 4.97 -14.23 -3.95
C SER A 129 5.90 -13.02 -4.23
N GLY A 130 7.05 -13.25 -4.87
CA GLY A 130 8.02 -12.19 -5.18
C GLY A 130 7.56 -11.26 -6.30
N GLY A 131 7.07 -11.81 -7.42
CA GLY A 131 6.52 -11.01 -8.52
C GLY A 131 5.26 -10.27 -8.12
N GLN A 132 4.39 -10.89 -7.31
CA GLN A 132 3.19 -10.23 -6.80
C GLN A 132 3.51 -9.08 -5.83
N ALA A 133 4.56 -9.18 -5.01
CA ALA A 133 4.99 -8.07 -4.15
C ALA A 133 5.50 -6.87 -4.96
N GLN A 134 6.31 -7.10 -5.99
CA GLN A 134 6.75 -6.04 -6.91
C GLN A 134 5.56 -5.37 -7.60
N ARG A 135 4.58 -6.17 -8.04
CA ARG A 135 3.33 -5.67 -8.61
C ARG A 135 2.48 -4.87 -7.66
N ALA A 136 2.35 -5.32 -6.42
CA ALA A 136 1.65 -4.59 -5.39
C ALA A 136 2.25 -3.19 -5.19
N ILE A 137 3.58 -3.08 -5.16
CA ILE A 137 4.30 -1.80 -5.03
C ILE A 137 4.03 -0.90 -6.24
N ALA A 138 4.18 -1.43 -7.46
CA ALA A 138 3.93 -0.67 -8.68
C ALA A 138 2.51 -0.12 -8.73
N CYS A 139 1.52 -0.96 -8.42
CA CYS A 139 0.12 -0.58 -8.37
C CYS A 139 -0.15 0.47 -7.28
N ALA A 140 0.39 0.30 -6.07
CA ALA A 140 0.22 1.25 -4.98
C ALA A 140 0.71 2.66 -5.35
N ASN A 141 1.80 2.76 -6.10
CA ASN A 141 2.34 4.05 -6.59
C ASN A 141 1.44 4.74 -7.63
N THR A 142 0.41 4.08 -8.15
CA THR A 142 -0.58 4.68 -9.08
C THR A 142 -1.87 5.11 -8.38
N LEU A 143 -1.92 5.01 -7.05
CA LEU A 143 -3.03 5.49 -6.22
C LEU A 143 -2.85 6.94 -5.73
N GLU A 144 -1.71 7.56 -6.03
CA GLU A 144 -1.37 8.95 -5.70
C GLU A 144 -2.19 9.98 -6.50
#